data_AF-A0AAN7T079-F1
#
_entry.id   AF-A0AAN7T079-F1
#
_cell.length_a   1.000
_cell.length_b   1.000
_cell.length_c   1.000
_cell.angle_alpha   90.00
_cell.angle_beta   90.00
_cell.angle_gamma   90.00
#
_symmetry.space_group_name_H-M   'P 1'
#
loop_
_entity.id
_entity.type
_entity.pdbx_description
1 polymer ?
#
loop_
_entity_poly.entity_id
_entity_poly.type
_entity_poly.pdbx_seq_one_letter_code
_entity_poly.pdbx_strand_id
1 'polypeptide(L)'
;MAPSQEEVLDLFSQLAKQETQKNFFAQVRDDVNWWIVGSTPMSRTYTSKQDFQNATLEILNKKVLGQPLCMRVVNVVAGKDQAVGELEAIDATCRNGLEYPMRYCWVLHFDDDGKIDRVRAYLDTELLSKAIAQNS
;
A
#
# COMPACT_ATOMS: atom_id res chain seq x y z
N MET A 1 -4.84 -22.06 2.73
CA MET A 1 -6.32 -21.94 2.65
C MET A 1 -6.67 -20.53 2.19
N ALA A 2 -7.81 -20.35 1.53
CA ALA A 2 -8.28 -19.03 1.13
C ALA A 2 -8.58 -18.16 2.36
N PRO A 3 -8.13 -16.89 2.43
CA PRO A 3 -8.50 -16.02 3.54
C PRO A 3 -9.99 -15.68 3.46
N SER A 4 -10.65 -15.63 4.60
CA SER A 4 -12.01 -15.14 4.73
C SER A 4 -12.06 -13.61 4.58
N GLN A 5 -13.24 -13.07 4.29
CA GLN A 5 -13.42 -11.62 4.19
C GLN A 5 -13.11 -10.90 5.52
N GLU A 6 -13.38 -11.54 6.66
CA GLU A 6 -13.08 -11.01 8.00
C GLU A 6 -11.57 -10.96 8.25
N GLU A 7 -10.83 -12.02 7.92
CA GLU A 7 -9.36 -12.04 8.02
C GLU A 7 -8.71 -11.00 7.10
N VAL A 8 -9.25 -10.80 5.89
CA VAL A 8 -8.77 -9.76 4.98
C VAL A 8 -9.07 -8.37 5.53
N LEU A 9 -10.25 -8.16 6.12
CA LEU A 9 -10.60 -6.89 6.76
C LEU A 9 -9.65 -6.59 7.93
N ASP A 10 -9.41 -7.55 8.82
CA ASP A 10 -8.48 -7.39 9.94
C ASP A 10 -7.06 -7.08 9.46
N LEU A 11 -6.59 -7.84 8.45
CA LEU A 11 -5.29 -7.63 7.82
C LEU A 11 -5.12 -6.19 7.31
N PHE A 12 -6.02 -5.70 6.46
CA PHE A 12 -5.93 -4.34 5.93
C PHE A 12 -6.16 -3.26 7.01
N SER A 13 -6.94 -3.56 8.06
CA SER A 13 -7.17 -2.61 9.17
C SER A 13 -5.90 -2.28 9.94
N GLN A 14 -4.89 -3.16 9.91
CA GLN A 14 -3.57 -2.89 10.49
C GLN A 14 -2.88 -1.67 9.86
N LEU A 15 -3.29 -1.22 8.66
CA LEU A 15 -2.73 -0.06 7.97
C LEU A 15 -3.22 1.30 8.50
N ALA A 16 -4.24 1.30 9.36
CA ALA A 16 -4.88 2.51 9.86
C ALA A 16 -4.02 3.30 10.87
N LYS A 17 -3.03 2.66 11.49
CA LYS A 17 -2.13 3.27 12.48
C LYS A 17 -0.69 2.83 12.25
N GLN A 18 0.27 3.72 12.51
CA GLN A 18 1.69 3.42 12.28
C GLN A 18 2.17 2.25 13.14
N GLU A 19 1.68 2.15 14.38
CA GLU A 19 2.09 1.14 15.36
C GLU A 19 1.67 -0.27 14.95
N THR A 20 0.60 -0.39 14.15
CA THR A 20 0.02 -1.66 13.70
C THR A 20 0.46 -2.05 12.30
N GLN A 21 0.96 -1.12 11.48
CA GLN A 21 1.38 -1.41 10.09
C GLN A 21 2.39 -2.57 10.00
N LYS A 22 3.27 -2.71 11.00
CA LYS A 22 4.20 -3.85 11.09
C LYS A 22 3.50 -5.21 11.09
N ASN A 23 2.27 -5.29 11.61
CA ASN A 23 1.48 -6.53 11.65
C ASN A 23 0.99 -6.92 10.25
N PHE A 24 0.63 -5.95 9.39
CA PHE A 24 0.34 -6.21 7.98
C PHE A 24 1.59 -6.77 7.27
N PHE A 25 2.73 -6.08 7.43
CA PHE A 25 3.97 -6.48 6.77
C PHE A 25 4.58 -7.79 7.31
N ALA A 26 4.19 -8.23 8.51
CA ALA A 26 4.52 -9.56 9.03
C ALA A 26 3.81 -10.70 8.27
N GLN A 27 2.74 -10.41 7.53
CA GLN A 27 2.07 -11.35 6.63
C GLN A 27 2.63 -11.34 5.21
N VAL A 28 3.53 -10.42 4.89
CA VAL A 28 4.16 -10.29 3.56
C VAL A 28 5.50 -11.02 3.56
N ARG A 29 5.72 -11.86 2.56
CA ARG A 29 6.99 -12.55 2.31
C ARG A 29 8.13 -11.55 2.11
N ASP A 30 9.33 -11.92 2.53
CA ASP A 30 10.51 -11.06 2.34
C ASP A 30 10.87 -10.94 0.85
N ASP A 31 10.61 -11.98 0.05
CA ASP A 31 10.81 -12.09 -1.39
C ASP A 31 9.54 -11.79 -2.22
N VAL A 32 8.58 -11.04 -1.64
CA VAL A 32 7.34 -10.65 -2.32
C VAL A 32 7.62 -9.98 -3.68
N ASN A 33 6.83 -10.34 -4.69
CA ASN A 33 6.74 -9.60 -5.93
C ASN A 33 5.68 -8.50 -5.78
N TRP A 34 6.11 -7.28 -5.51
CA TRP A 34 5.20 -6.14 -5.38
C TRP A 34 5.25 -5.30 -6.64
N TRP A 35 4.15 -5.25 -7.39
CA TRP A 35 4.06 -4.44 -8.61
C TRP A 35 3.17 -3.23 -8.38
N ILE A 36 3.75 -2.04 -8.46
CA ILE A 36 3.00 -0.78 -8.55
C ILE A 36 2.77 -0.48 -10.02
N VAL A 37 1.51 -0.45 -10.42
CA VAL A 37 1.11 -0.23 -11.81
C VAL A 37 1.29 1.25 -12.20
N GLY A 38 1.49 1.53 -13.48
CA GLY A 38 1.56 2.89 -14.04
C GLY A 38 2.95 3.31 -14.51
N SER A 39 3.19 4.62 -14.55
CA SER A 39 4.42 5.23 -15.09
C SER A 39 4.98 6.33 -14.19
N THR A 40 4.74 6.24 -12.88
CA THR A 40 5.27 7.18 -11.88
C THR A 40 6.66 6.77 -11.41
N PRO A 41 7.41 7.62 -10.67
CA PRO A 41 8.66 7.21 -10.04
C PRO A 41 8.54 6.00 -9.09
N MET A 42 7.33 5.68 -8.60
CA MET A 42 7.08 4.47 -7.81
C MET A 42 6.67 3.26 -8.66
N SER A 43 6.30 3.45 -9.92
CA SER A 43 5.74 2.39 -10.77
C SER A 43 6.83 1.47 -11.28
N ARG A 44 6.98 0.32 -10.63
CA ARG A 44 7.85 -0.79 -11.03
C ARG A 44 7.45 -2.05 -10.27
N THR A 45 8.13 -3.13 -10.58
CA THR A 45 8.12 -4.33 -9.74
C THR A 45 9.27 -4.24 -8.74
N TYR A 46 8.95 -4.46 -7.46
CA TYR A 46 9.88 -4.64 -6.36
C TYR A 46 9.95 -6.14 -6.08
N THR A 47 11.16 -6.69 -5.96
CA THR A 47 11.39 -8.13 -5.76
C THR A 47 11.71 -8.50 -4.32
N SER A 48 11.49 -7.57 -3.39
CA SER A 48 11.55 -7.83 -1.95
C SER A 48 10.71 -6.82 -1.17
N LYS A 49 10.25 -7.23 0.02
CA LYS A 49 9.52 -6.37 0.95
C LYS A 49 10.35 -5.17 1.38
N GLN A 50 11.65 -5.39 1.62
CA GLN A 50 12.56 -4.32 2.04
C GLN A 50 12.78 -3.29 0.93
N ASP A 51 12.94 -3.71 -0.33
CA ASP A 51 13.08 -2.80 -1.48
C ASP A 51 11.81 -1.93 -1.64
N PHE A 52 10.63 -2.56 -1.58
CA PHE A 52 9.35 -1.85 -1.59
C PHE A 52 9.27 -0.81 -0.47
N GLN A 53 9.50 -1.21 0.79
CA GLN A 53 9.42 -0.31 1.94
C GLN A 53 10.41 0.86 1.84
N ASN A 54 11.66 0.58 1.47
CA ASN A 54 12.69 1.62 1.33
C ASN A 54 12.32 2.64 0.25
N ALA A 55 11.86 2.19 -0.90
CA ALA A 55 11.49 3.07 -2.00
C ALA A 55 10.24 3.90 -1.67
N THR A 56 9.23 3.31 -1.02
CA THR A 56 8.04 4.02 -0.56
C THR A 56 8.41 5.08 0.49
N LEU A 57 9.27 4.75 1.46
CA LEU A 57 9.77 5.72 2.44
C LEU A 57 10.53 6.88 1.79
N GLU A 58 11.39 6.59 0.80
CA GLU A 58 12.16 7.59 0.08
C GLU A 58 11.28 8.59 -0.69
N ILE A 59 10.17 8.13 -1.26
CA ILE A 59 9.29 9.00 -2.05
C ILE A 59 8.21 9.62 -1.17
N LEU A 60 7.39 8.81 -0.52
CA LEU A 60 6.24 9.32 0.24
C LEU A 60 6.70 10.09 1.47
N ASN A 61 7.52 9.50 2.33
CA ASN A 61 7.85 10.15 3.60
C ASN A 61 8.83 11.31 3.42
N LYS A 62 9.79 11.23 2.49
CA LYS A 62 10.78 12.31 2.33
C LYS A 62 10.39 13.41 1.35
N LYS A 63 9.60 13.10 0.32
CA LYS A 63 9.32 14.06 -0.78
C LYS A 63 7.86 14.50 -0.86
N VAL A 64 6.92 13.66 -0.42
CA VAL A 64 5.49 13.95 -0.64
C VAL A 64 4.80 14.38 0.65
N LEU A 65 4.73 13.50 1.64
CA LEU A 65 3.88 13.66 2.82
C LEU A 65 4.61 14.39 3.96
N GLY A 66 3.86 15.24 4.68
CA GLY A 66 4.32 15.90 5.90
C GLY A 66 4.37 14.95 7.11
N GLN A 67 3.63 13.84 7.05
CA GLN A 67 3.53 12.83 8.10
C GLN A 67 3.41 11.42 7.50
N PRO A 68 3.74 10.36 8.26
CA PRO A 68 3.65 9.00 7.75
C PRO A 68 2.23 8.65 7.30
N LEU A 69 2.12 7.95 6.17
CA LEU A 69 0.84 7.55 5.59
C LEU A 69 0.11 6.55 6.50
N CYS A 70 -1.14 6.85 6.83
CA CYS A 70 -2.11 5.89 7.36
C CYS A 70 -3.25 5.71 6.35
N MET A 71 -3.88 4.53 6.34
CA MET A 71 -4.93 4.22 5.37
C MET A 71 -6.15 3.59 6.03
N ARG A 72 -7.34 3.97 5.56
CA ARG A 72 -8.62 3.40 5.97
C ARG A 72 -9.10 2.41 4.91
N VAL A 73 -9.66 1.29 5.38
CA VAL A 73 -10.34 0.32 4.52
C VAL A 73 -11.67 0.89 4.06
N VAL A 74 -11.88 0.93 2.75
CA VAL A 74 -13.15 1.30 2.10
C VAL A 74 -13.97 0.04 1.83
N ASN A 75 -13.32 -1.00 1.29
CA ASN A 75 -13.97 -2.26 0.95
C ASN A 75 -12.91 -3.38 0.88
N VAL A 76 -13.36 -4.63 1.07
CA VAL A 76 -12.54 -5.81 0.88
C VAL A 76 -13.30 -6.88 0.11
N VAL A 77 -12.56 -7.61 -0.73
CA VAL A 77 -13.05 -8.81 -1.41
C VAL A 77 -12.07 -9.93 -1.14
N ALA A 78 -12.56 -11.12 -0.81
CA ALA A 78 -11.72 -12.29 -0.55
C ALA A 78 -12.25 -13.49 -1.32
N GLY A 79 -11.35 -14.29 -1.89
CA GLY A 79 -11.73 -15.52 -2.58
C GLY A 79 -10.54 -16.28 -3.15
N LYS A 80 -10.58 -17.61 -3.01
CA LYS A 80 -9.46 -18.49 -3.37
C LYS A 80 -8.15 -18.01 -2.71
N ASP A 81 -7.06 -18.00 -3.44
CA ASP A 81 -5.74 -17.54 -3.05
C ASP A 81 -5.56 -16.01 -3.18
N GLN A 82 -6.64 -15.23 -3.30
CA GLN A 82 -6.56 -13.78 -3.52
C GLN A 82 -7.46 -12.96 -2.60
N ALA A 83 -7.01 -11.73 -2.36
CA ALA A 83 -7.83 -10.70 -1.73
C ALA A 83 -7.62 -9.35 -2.41
N VAL A 84 -8.61 -8.48 -2.28
CA VAL A 84 -8.55 -7.09 -2.71
C VAL A 84 -8.88 -6.21 -1.52
N GLY A 85 -8.06 -5.17 -1.30
CA GLY A 85 -8.37 -4.08 -0.38
C GLY A 85 -8.48 -2.77 -1.15
N GLU A 86 -9.65 -2.14 -1.07
CA GLU A 86 -9.83 -0.75 -1.46
C GLU A 86 -9.52 0.13 -0.24
N LEU A 87 -8.62 1.09 -0.42
CA LEU A 87 -8.10 1.92 0.66
C LEU A 87 -8.15 3.40 0.28
N GLU A 88 -8.14 4.25 1.28
CA GLU A 88 -7.92 5.69 1.14
C GLU A 88 -6.97 6.19 2.22
N ALA A 89 -6.20 7.24 1.91
CA ALA A 89 -5.33 7.89 2.87
C ALA A 89 -6.14 8.61 3.97
N ILE A 90 -5.68 8.54 5.23
CA ILE A 90 -6.31 9.20 6.38
C ILE A 90 -5.54 10.49 6.67
N ASP A 91 -6.25 11.62 6.69
CA ASP A 91 -5.72 12.94 7.07
C ASP A 91 -4.35 13.26 6.43
N ALA A 92 -4.13 12.80 5.20
CA ALA A 92 -2.84 12.90 4.55
C ALA A 92 -2.66 14.27 3.92
N THR A 93 -1.57 14.93 4.29
CA THR A 93 -1.17 16.23 3.75
C THR A 93 0.22 16.15 3.17
N CYS A 94 0.40 16.83 2.05
CA CYS A 94 1.69 17.07 1.43
C CYS A 94 2.55 17.99 2.29
N ARG A 95 3.87 17.96 2.10
CA ARG A 95 4.83 18.83 2.81
C ARG A 95 4.57 20.32 2.58
N ASN A 96 4.05 20.67 1.40
CA ASN A 96 3.65 22.03 1.05
C ASN A 96 2.24 22.43 1.59
N GLY A 97 1.60 21.57 2.38
CA GLY A 97 0.29 21.84 3.00
C GLY A 97 -0.92 21.50 2.13
N LEU A 98 -0.74 21.05 0.89
CA LEU A 98 -1.85 20.57 0.05
C LEU A 98 -2.40 19.25 0.56
N GLU A 99 -3.71 19.04 0.42
CA GLU A 99 -4.33 17.75 0.75
C GLU A 99 -3.84 16.63 -0.19
N TYR A 100 -3.78 15.41 0.35
CA TYR A 100 -3.40 14.21 -0.40
C TYR A 100 -4.51 13.15 -0.31
N PRO A 101 -5.64 13.32 -1.02
CA PRO A 101 -6.80 12.43 -0.96
C PRO A 101 -6.57 11.14 -1.77
N MET A 102 -5.44 10.46 -1.54
CA MET A 102 -5.03 9.31 -2.31
C MET A 102 -5.92 8.10 -2.04
N ARG A 103 -6.28 7.38 -3.10
CA ARG A 103 -7.01 6.12 -3.06
C ARG A 103 -6.16 5.01 -3.66
N TYR A 104 -6.33 3.81 -3.12
CA TYR A 104 -5.58 2.64 -3.52
C TYR A 104 -6.51 1.44 -3.74
N CYS A 105 -6.09 0.53 -4.62
CA CYS A 105 -6.65 -0.80 -4.73
C CYS A 105 -5.48 -1.79 -4.79
N TRP A 106 -5.37 -2.66 -3.78
CA TRP A 106 -4.30 -3.65 -3.67
C TRP A 106 -4.87 -5.04 -3.86
N VAL A 107 -4.40 -5.74 -4.89
CA VAL A 107 -4.72 -7.15 -5.14
C VAL A 107 -3.58 -8.01 -4.60
N LEU A 108 -3.87 -8.76 -3.56
CA LEU A 108 -2.95 -9.66 -2.88
C LEU A 108 -3.15 -11.08 -3.41
N HIS A 109 -2.05 -11.82 -3.54
CA HIS A 109 -2.05 -13.28 -3.64
C HIS A 109 -1.43 -13.86 -2.37
N PHE A 110 -1.96 -15.00 -1.92
CA PHE A 110 -1.49 -15.75 -0.76
C PHE A 110 -0.93 -17.09 -1.21
N ASP A 111 0.27 -17.43 -0.76
CA ASP A 111 0.88 -18.74 -1.02
C ASP A 111 0.27 -19.86 -0.16
N ASP A 112 0.82 -21.07 -0.29
CA ASP A 112 0.34 -22.27 0.40
C ASP A 112 0.44 -22.15 1.94
N ASP A 113 1.39 -21.35 2.45
CA ASP A 113 1.55 -21.07 3.89
C ASP A 113 0.64 -19.92 4.35
N GLY A 114 -0.17 -19.34 3.46
CA GLY A 114 -1.06 -18.22 3.73
C GLY A 114 -0.33 -16.87 3.85
N LYS A 115 0.89 -16.74 3.31
CA LYS A 115 1.65 -15.48 3.29
C LYS A 115 1.50 -14.77 1.96
N ILE A 116 1.56 -13.44 1.98
CA ILE A 116 1.46 -12.63 0.77
C ILE A 116 2.79 -12.68 0.02
N ASP A 117 2.78 -13.36 -1.13
CA ASP A 117 3.94 -13.51 -2.01
C ASP A 117 3.89 -12.58 -3.24
N ARG A 118 2.70 -12.06 -3.58
CA ARG A 118 2.52 -11.11 -4.69
C ARG A 118 1.49 -10.04 -4.38
N VAL A 119 1.78 -8.82 -4.84
CA VAL A 119 0.87 -7.68 -4.73
C VAL A 119 0.82 -6.92 -6.05
N ARG A 120 -0.38 -6.57 -6.51
CA ARG A 120 -0.60 -5.59 -7.57
C ARG A 120 -1.27 -4.37 -6.95
N ALA A 121 -0.57 -3.24 -6.95
CA ALA A 121 -1.02 -2.00 -6.33
C ALA A 121 -1.39 -0.98 -7.41
N TYR A 122 -2.64 -0.53 -7.35
CA TYR A 122 -3.19 0.58 -8.13
C TYR A 122 -3.36 1.79 -7.21
N LEU A 123 -3.07 2.98 -7.74
CA LEU A 123 -3.18 4.26 -7.06
C LEU A 123 -3.44 5.38 -8.09
N ASP A 124 -3.84 6.55 -7.63
CA ASP A 124 -4.00 7.73 -8.49
C ASP A 124 -2.62 8.27 -8.92
N THR A 125 -2.14 7.81 -10.07
CA THR A 125 -0.82 8.16 -10.59
C THR A 125 -0.69 9.65 -10.93
N GLU A 126 -1.79 10.30 -11.29
CA GLU A 126 -1.80 11.73 -11.61
C GLU A 126 -1.67 12.56 -10.33
N LEU A 127 -2.42 12.21 -9.27
CA LEU A 127 -2.30 12.84 -7.97
C LEU A 127 -0.88 12.69 -7.40
N LEU A 128 -0.29 11.49 -7.46
CA LEU A 128 1.09 11.26 -7.01
C LEU A 128 2.09 12.13 -7.79
N SER A 129 1.95 12.20 -9.11
CA SER A 129 2.86 12.97 -9.96
C SER A 129 2.79 14.47 -9.66
N LYS A 130 1.57 15.02 -9.49
CA LYS A 130 1.35 16.40 -9.05
C LYS A 130 1.95 16.67 -7.68
N ALA A 131 1.73 15.77 -6.72
CA ALA A 131 2.25 15.93 -5.37
C ALA A 131 3.79 15.92 -5.34
N ILE A 132 4.46 15.10 -6.15
CA ILE A 132 5.92 15.13 -6.27
C ILE A 132 6.39 16.46 -6.88
N ALA A 133 5.76 16.91 -7.98
CA ALA A 133 6.16 18.12 -8.68
C ALA A 133 5.94 19.41 -7.86
N GLN A 134 4.88 19.45 -7.03
CA GLN A 134 4.49 20.64 -6.28
C GLN A 134 5.14 20.73 -4.88
N ASN A 135 5.74 19.65 -4.38
CA ASN A 135 6.53 19.65 -3.14
C ASN A 135 8.02 19.99 -3.36
N SER A 136 8.39 20.38 -4.58
CA SER A 136 9.75 20.77 -4.95
C SER A 136 10.07 22.21 -4.60
#